data_AF-A0A7X4C811-F1
#
_entry.id   AF-A0A7X4C811-F1
#
_cell.length_a   1.000
_cell.length_b   1.000
_cell.length_c   1.000
_cell.angle_alpha   90.00
_cell.angle_beta   90.00
_cell.angle_gamma   90.00
#
_symmetry.space_group_name_H-M   'P 1'
#
loop_
_entity.id
_entity.type
_entity.pdbx_description
1 polymer ?
#
loop_
_entity_poly.entity_id
_entity_poly.type
_entity_poly.pdbx_seq_one_letter_code
_entity_poly.pdbx_strand_id
1 'polypeptide(L)'
;MKPNEKFLKKPKSFWASVRSISQVVGYSKDQKVIAAKARQMVAAFRKLKLGGDHLTSGGSMTEFAQDLEEYFEERAHVLSDAVEPKLMNAAQAESLFDVTWRQFDHKCPVPMNKQKGEKRAKAFFSALVNIMVERHAQGLPCDYDPRRMTTITRSRAPLRTMSRRVDGAFPSTVNPIAIWEIKEYYYTTTFGSRIADGVYETLLDGMEIEELREHEDISVKHYLMVDGYRTWWEDGKSYLCRLFDMLHMGYVDEVLFGREVVEEMPRIVGEWVATYGLRSH
;
A
#
# COMPACT_ATOMS: atom_id res chain seq x y z
N MET A 1 -2.74 -7.01 4.12
CA MET A 1 -1.65 -7.82 3.52
C MET A 1 -0.25 -7.45 4.04
N LYS A 2 0.46 -8.44 4.58
CA LYS A 2 1.92 -8.39 4.88
C LYS A 2 2.74 -8.82 3.65
N PRO A 3 4.01 -8.40 3.51
CA PRO A 3 4.88 -8.87 2.45
C PRO A 3 5.22 -10.36 2.66
N ASN A 4 5.34 -11.11 1.56
CA ASN A 4 5.95 -12.43 1.58
C ASN A 4 7.46 -12.28 1.79
N GLU A 5 7.97 -12.86 2.88
CA GLU A 5 9.37 -12.76 3.30
C GLU A 5 10.36 -13.24 2.23
N LYS A 6 9.97 -14.21 1.39
CA LYS A 6 10.80 -14.72 0.29
C LYS A 6 11.25 -13.62 -0.67
N PHE A 7 10.39 -12.62 -0.90
CA PHE A 7 10.64 -11.56 -1.88
C PHE A 7 10.93 -10.21 -1.24
N LEU A 8 10.75 -10.08 0.08
CA LEU A 8 10.93 -8.83 0.79
C LEU A 8 12.36 -8.29 0.63
N LYS A 9 12.47 -7.05 0.14
CA LYS A 9 13.74 -6.31 -0.03
C LYS A 9 14.77 -7.04 -0.89
N LYS A 10 14.34 -7.82 -1.90
CA LYS A 10 15.24 -8.31 -2.96
C LYS A 10 16.05 -7.13 -3.57
N PRO A 11 17.23 -7.38 -4.16
CA PRO A 11 18.08 -6.32 -4.70
C PRO A 11 17.38 -5.44 -5.73
N LYS A 12 17.79 -4.17 -5.87
CA LYS A 12 17.17 -3.22 -6.82
C LYS A 12 17.19 -3.74 -8.28
N SER A 13 18.15 -4.57 -8.66
CA SER A 13 18.21 -5.24 -9.97
C SER A 13 17.04 -6.23 -10.21
N PHE A 14 16.56 -6.90 -9.15
CA PHE A 14 15.37 -7.74 -9.21
C PHE A 14 14.14 -6.89 -9.54
N TRP A 15 13.93 -5.80 -8.80
CA TRP A 15 12.80 -4.90 -9.03
C TRP A 15 12.85 -4.16 -10.37
N ALA A 16 14.05 -3.82 -10.84
CA ALA A 16 14.25 -3.29 -12.18
C ALA A 16 13.79 -4.31 -13.25
N SER A 17 14.17 -5.58 -13.07
CA SER A 17 13.75 -6.68 -13.96
C SER A 17 12.23 -6.88 -13.93
N VAL A 18 11.61 -6.88 -12.75
CA VAL A 18 10.14 -6.97 -12.58
C VAL A 18 9.44 -5.88 -13.39
N ARG A 19 9.90 -4.62 -13.28
CA ARG A 19 9.32 -3.48 -14.01
C ARG A 19 9.54 -3.58 -15.52
N SER A 20 10.76 -3.91 -15.97
CA SER A 20 11.10 -4.06 -17.39
C SER A 20 10.28 -5.16 -18.06
N ILE A 21 10.12 -6.31 -17.39
CA ILE A 21 9.30 -7.42 -17.89
C ILE A 21 7.83 -6.99 -17.95
N SER A 22 7.29 -6.42 -16.87
CA SER A 22 5.88 -6.00 -16.80
C SER A 22 5.54 -4.91 -17.83
N GLN A 23 6.49 -4.03 -18.18
CA GLN A 23 6.32 -3.03 -19.25
C GLN A 23 6.08 -3.68 -20.62
N VAL A 24 6.78 -4.78 -20.93
CA VAL A 24 6.68 -5.44 -22.23
C VAL A 24 5.55 -6.46 -22.27
N VAL A 25 5.44 -7.27 -21.23
CA VAL A 25 4.46 -8.37 -21.14
C VAL A 25 3.06 -7.84 -20.82
N GLY A 26 2.99 -6.72 -20.09
CA GLY A 26 1.76 -6.20 -19.52
C GLY A 26 1.54 -6.69 -18.09
N TYR A 27 0.65 -6.02 -17.36
CA TYR A 27 0.28 -6.37 -15.99
C TYR A 27 -0.96 -7.26 -15.91
N SER A 28 -1.87 -7.12 -16.86
CA SER A 28 -3.14 -7.87 -16.89
C SER A 28 -3.64 -8.04 -18.32
N LYS A 29 -4.35 -9.13 -18.58
CA LYS A 29 -5.04 -9.41 -19.84
C LYS A 29 -6.31 -10.21 -19.55
N ASP A 30 -7.38 -9.94 -20.29
CA ASP A 30 -8.67 -10.66 -20.19
C ASP A 30 -9.18 -10.77 -18.74
N GLN A 31 -9.14 -9.62 -18.03
CA GLN A 31 -9.52 -9.50 -16.61
C GLN A 31 -8.71 -10.34 -15.61
N LYS A 32 -7.52 -10.83 -16.00
CA LYS A 32 -6.61 -11.58 -15.13
C LYS A 32 -5.26 -10.89 -15.01
N VAL A 33 -4.63 -10.99 -13.84
CA VAL A 33 -3.24 -10.55 -13.64
C VAL A 33 -2.31 -11.51 -14.39
N ILE A 34 -1.31 -10.97 -15.09
CA ILE A 34 -0.35 -11.79 -15.85
C ILE A 34 0.76 -12.27 -14.92
N ALA A 35 0.94 -13.60 -14.86
CA ALA A 35 2.14 -14.23 -14.34
C ALA A 35 3.12 -14.51 -15.50
N ALA A 36 4.17 -13.68 -15.62
CA ALA A 36 5.13 -13.81 -16.72
C ALA A 36 5.99 -15.07 -16.57
N LYS A 37 6.05 -15.88 -17.62
CA LYS A 37 6.83 -17.13 -17.67
C LYS A 37 8.21 -16.91 -18.28
N ALA A 38 9.15 -17.82 -18.01
CA ALA A 38 10.51 -17.86 -18.58
C ALA A 38 10.64 -17.30 -20.01
N ARG A 39 9.87 -17.87 -20.96
CA ARG A 39 9.92 -17.48 -22.38
C ARG A 39 9.53 -16.01 -22.60
N GLN A 40 8.54 -15.51 -21.87
CA GLN A 40 8.08 -14.12 -21.95
C GLN A 40 9.11 -13.17 -21.36
N MET A 41 9.77 -13.55 -20.27
CA MET A 41 10.84 -12.74 -19.64
C MET A 41 12.02 -12.55 -20.59
N VAL A 42 12.53 -13.64 -21.18
CA VAL A 42 13.63 -13.58 -22.16
C VAL A 42 13.23 -12.76 -23.40
N ALA A 43 12.01 -12.96 -23.91
CA ALA A 43 11.49 -12.17 -25.02
C ALA A 43 11.37 -10.67 -24.68
N ALA A 44 10.97 -10.34 -23.46
CA ALA A 44 10.89 -8.96 -22.98
C ALA A 44 12.26 -8.28 -22.95
N PHE A 45 13.27 -8.95 -22.39
CA PHE A 45 14.65 -8.44 -22.37
C PHE A 45 15.19 -8.22 -23.79
N ARG A 46 14.98 -9.18 -24.69
CA ARG A 46 15.39 -9.05 -26.10
C ARG A 46 14.70 -7.87 -26.78
N LYS A 47 13.38 -7.69 -26.58
CA LYS A 47 12.62 -6.56 -27.14
C LYS A 47 13.16 -5.21 -26.66
N LEU A 48 13.61 -5.14 -25.41
CA LEU A 48 14.21 -3.95 -24.79
C LEU A 48 15.70 -3.77 -25.11
N LYS A 49 16.32 -4.68 -25.87
CA LYS A 49 17.76 -4.70 -26.15
C LYS A 49 18.61 -4.78 -24.87
N LEU A 50 18.13 -5.51 -23.87
CA LEU A 50 18.85 -5.80 -22.62
C LEU A 50 19.54 -7.17 -22.70
N GLY A 51 20.69 -7.30 -22.05
CA GLY A 51 21.40 -8.59 -21.93
C GLY A 51 20.59 -9.58 -21.09
N GLY A 52 20.43 -10.82 -21.58
CA GLY A 52 19.58 -11.85 -20.96
C GLY A 52 20.35 -12.99 -20.29
N ASP A 53 21.68 -12.90 -20.19
CA ASP A 53 22.54 -14.01 -19.73
C ASP A 53 22.29 -14.38 -18.25
N HIS A 54 21.77 -13.44 -17.46
CA HIS A 54 21.36 -13.69 -16.08
C HIS A 54 19.98 -14.36 -15.96
N LEU A 55 19.23 -14.51 -17.07
CA LEU A 55 17.96 -15.23 -17.11
C LEU A 55 18.13 -16.69 -17.57
N THR A 56 19.08 -16.94 -18.47
CA THR A 56 19.34 -18.27 -19.04
C THR A 56 20.82 -18.62 -18.99
N SER A 57 21.15 -19.85 -18.57
CA SER A 57 22.49 -20.41 -18.66
C SER A 57 22.42 -21.82 -19.26
N GLY A 58 23.22 -22.09 -20.30
CA GLY A 58 23.26 -23.41 -20.96
C GLY A 58 21.92 -23.89 -21.56
N GLY A 59 21.00 -22.97 -21.85
CA GLY A 59 19.64 -23.30 -22.32
C GLY A 59 18.61 -23.56 -21.21
N SER A 60 19.01 -23.47 -19.94
CA SER A 60 18.14 -23.61 -18.76
C SER A 60 17.94 -22.28 -18.04
N MET A 61 16.88 -22.18 -17.22
CA MET A 61 16.64 -21.02 -16.36
C MET A 61 17.70 -20.93 -15.26
N THR A 62 18.16 -19.72 -14.99
CA THR A 62 18.96 -19.42 -13.80
C THR A 62 18.05 -19.37 -12.56
N GLU A 63 18.65 -19.47 -11.37
CA GLU A 63 17.95 -19.25 -10.10
C GLU A 63 17.28 -17.87 -10.05
N PHE A 64 17.95 -16.84 -10.57
CA PHE A 64 17.38 -15.49 -10.66
C PHE A 64 16.11 -15.45 -11.53
N ALA A 65 16.06 -16.18 -12.64
CA ALA A 65 14.86 -16.27 -13.45
C ALA A 65 13.75 -17.07 -12.78
N GLN A 66 14.10 -18.13 -12.05
CA GLN A 66 13.13 -18.90 -11.26
C GLN A 66 12.49 -18.02 -10.19
N ASP A 67 13.29 -17.26 -9.43
CA ASP A 67 12.81 -16.28 -8.45
C ASP A 67 11.85 -15.24 -9.07
N LEU A 68 12.15 -14.76 -10.29
CA LEU A 68 11.27 -13.82 -10.99
C LEU A 68 9.95 -14.47 -11.40
N GLU A 69 9.99 -15.67 -11.96
CA GLU A 69 8.79 -16.41 -12.39
C GLU A 69 7.89 -16.70 -11.20
N GLU A 70 8.45 -17.20 -10.09
CA GLU A 70 7.73 -17.45 -8.84
C GLU A 70 7.14 -16.16 -8.27
N TYR A 71 7.86 -15.05 -8.32
CA TYR A 71 7.33 -13.75 -7.88
C TYR A 71 6.12 -13.30 -8.71
N PHE A 72 6.19 -13.46 -10.03
CA PHE A 72 5.07 -13.13 -10.91
C PHE A 72 3.86 -14.03 -10.68
N GLU A 73 4.07 -15.31 -10.41
CA GLU A 73 3.02 -16.26 -10.03
C GLU A 73 2.38 -15.88 -8.70
N GLU A 74 3.18 -15.63 -7.66
CA GLU A 74 2.71 -15.21 -6.35
C GLU A 74 1.90 -13.92 -6.44
N ARG A 75 2.41 -12.90 -7.16
CA ARG A 75 1.69 -11.65 -7.36
C ARG A 75 0.34 -11.87 -8.04
N ALA A 76 0.28 -12.70 -9.08
CA ALA A 76 -0.96 -12.97 -9.77
C ALA A 76 -1.96 -13.75 -8.89
N HIS A 77 -1.48 -14.73 -8.14
CA HIS A 77 -2.27 -15.55 -7.24
C HIS A 77 -2.83 -14.70 -6.09
N VAL A 78 -1.98 -14.01 -5.31
CA VAL A 78 -2.41 -13.22 -4.16
C VAL A 78 -3.38 -12.11 -4.57
N LEU A 79 -3.11 -11.42 -5.68
CA LEU A 79 -3.99 -10.34 -6.12
C LEU A 79 -5.38 -10.86 -6.53
N SER A 80 -5.47 -12.04 -7.15
CA SER A 80 -6.75 -12.61 -7.60
C SER A 80 -7.49 -13.32 -6.46
N ASP A 81 -6.79 -14.08 -5.63
CA ASP A 81 -7.44 -15.02 -4.72
C ASP A 81 -7.60 -14.45 -3.31
N ALA A 82 -6.77 -13.48 -2.92
CA ALA A 82 -6.82 -12.84 -1.61
C ALA A 82 -7.28 -11.38 -1.66
N VAL A 83 -6.80 -10.59 -2.64
CA VAL A 83 -7.09 -9.14 -2.70
C VAL A 83 -8.43 -8.82 -3.38
N GLU A 84 -8.70 -9.35 -4.58
CA GLU A 84 -9.96 -9.10 -5.30
C GLU A 84 -11.21 -9.32 -4.42
N PRO A 85 -11.36 -10.44 -3.67
CA PRO A 85 -12.57 -10.70 -2.90
C PRO A 85 -12.77 -9.74 -1.71
N LYS A 86 -11.72 -9.02 -1.30
CA LYS A 86 -11.75 -8.12 -0.14
C LYS A 86 -12.12 -6.69 -0.51
N LEU A 87 -11.92 -6.30 -1.77
CA LEU A 87 -12.30 -4.99 -2.28
C LEU A 87 -13.83 -4.84 -2.27
N MET A 88 -14.31 -3.65 -1.93
CA MET A 88 -15.72 -3.35 -1.80
C MET A 88 -16.21 -2.36 -2.86
N ASN A 89 -17.48 -2.45 -3.18
CA ASN A 89 -18.21 -1.34 -3.80
C ASN A 89 -18.79 -0.39 -2.72
N ALA A 90 -19.38 0.73 -3.15
CA ALA A 90 -19.94 1.74 -2.27
C ALA A 90 -20.94 1.17 -1.25
N ALA A 91 -21.88 0.34 -1.70
CA ALA A 91 -22.94 -0.22 -0.87
C ALA A 91 -22.39 -1.21 0.17
N GLN A 92 -21.40 -2.01 -0.22
CA GLN A 92 -20.70 -2.92 0.69
C GLN A 92 -19.91 -2.16 1.76
N ALA A 93 -19.24 -1.07 1.39
CA ALA A 93 -18.49 -0.22 2.32
C ALA A 93 -19.42 0.55 3.27
N GLU A 94 -20.54 1.08 2.77
CA GLU A 94 -21.58 1.72 3.57
C GLU A 94 -22.18 0.74 4.59
N SER A 95 -22.53 -0.47 4.15
CA SER A 95 -23.06 -1.50 5.04
C SER A 95 -22.06 -1.88 6.14
N LEU A 96 -20.78 -2.04 5.81
CA LEU A 96 -19.75 -2.33 6.80
C LEU A 96 -19.53 -1.16 7.76
N PHE A 97 -19.52 0.07 7.24
CA PHE A 97 -19.45 1.28 8.05
C PHE A 97 -20.62 1.34 9.05
N ASP A 98 -21.85 1.15 8.59
CA ASP A 98 -23.05 1.21 9.44
C ASP A 98 -23.06 0.16 10.54
N VAL A 99 -22.60 -1.06 10.24
CA VAL A 99 -22.45 -2.11 11.25
C VAL A 99 -21.39 -1.72 12.27
N THR A 100 -20.23 -1.26 11.82
CA THR A 100 -19.10 -0.90 12.69
C THR A 100 -19.43 0.32 13.56
N TRP A 101 -20.07 1.34 12.98
CA TRP A 101 -20.46 2.58 13.66
C TRP A 101 -21.44 2.34 14.82
N ARG A 102 -22.27 1.30 14.74
CA ARG A 102 -23.23 0.96 15.80
C ARG A 102 -22.61 0.17 16.95
N GLN A 103 -21.40 -0.37 16.77
CA GLN A 103 -20.78 -1.24 17.77
C GLN A 103 -20.10 -0.50 18.90
N PHE A 104 -19.63 0.74 18.68
CA PHE A 104 -18.88 1.49 19.69
C PHE A 104 -19.29 2.96 19.70
N ASP A 105 -18.96 3.64 20.80
CA ASP A 105 -19.00 5.10 20.85
C ASP A 105 -17.72 5.65 20.21
N HIS A 106 -17.87 6.65 19.35
CA HIS A 106 -16.79 7.17 18.51
C HIS A 106 -16.67 8.68 18.64
N LYS A 107 -15.43 9.17 18.75
CA LYS A 107 -15.10 10.60 18.75
C LYS A 107 -14.21 10.98 17.57
N CYS A 108 -13.72 10.00 16.83
CA CYS A 108 -12.92 10.22 15.64
C CYS A 108 -13.72 10.95 14.54
N PRO A 109 -13.06 11.69 13.65
CA PRO A 109 -13.73 12.35 12.53
C PRO A 109 -14.39 11.33 11.58
N VAL A 110 -15.59 11.65 11.11
CA VAL A 110 -16.25 10.96 9.99
C VAL A 110 -16.17 11.85 8.75
N PRO A 111 -15.14 11.71 7.92
CA PRO A 111 -14.95 12.58 6.76
C PRO A 111 -16.05 12.36 5.72
N MET A 112 -16.33 13.42 4.96
CA MET A 112 -17.16 13.35 3.76
C MET A 112 -16.26 13.15 2.54
N ASN A 113 -16.77 12.46 1.52
CA ASN A 113 -16.09 12.36 0.25
C ASN A 113 -15.99 13.74 -0.43
N LYS A 114 -15.06 13.87 -1.39
CA LYS A 114 -14.83 15.14 -2.13
C LYS A 114 -15.87 15.41 -3.23
N GLN A 115 -16.95 14.62 -3.29
CA GLN A 115 -17.98 14.73 -4.32
C GLN A 115 -19.06 15.77 -3.95
N LYS A 116 -19.86 16.18 -4.95
CA LYS A 116 -20.94 17.16 -4.78
C LYS A 116 -22.29 16.54 -5.16
N GLY A 117 -23.38 17.18 -4.74
CA GLY A 117 -24.75 16.77 -5.07
C GLY A 117 -25.09 15.38 -4.55
N GLU A 118 -25.80 14.60 -5.34
CA GLU A 118 -26.26 13.24 -4.99
C GLU A 118 -25.11 12.24 -4.74
N LYS A 119 -23.90 12.53 -5.25
CA LYS A 119 -22.70 11.72 -5.00
C LYS A 119 -22.00 12.06 -3.69
N ARG A 120 -22.42 13.13 -3.00
CA ARG A 120 -21.86 13.52 -1.71
C ARG A 120 -22.31 12.52 -0.66
N ALA A 121 -21.35 11.79 -0.12
CA ALA A 121 -21.56 10.77 0.91
C ALA A 121 -20.44 10.85 1.95
N LYS A 122 -20.58 10.10 3.05
CA LYS A 122 -19.44 9.84 3.95
C LYS A 122 -18.35 9.14 3.14
N ALA A 123 -17.10 9.43 3.44
CA ALA A 123 -15.98 8.62 2.98
C ALA A 123 -15.93 7.37 3.87
N PHE A 124 -16.77 6.38 3.55
CA PHE A 124 -17.04 5.22 4.41
C PHE A 124 -15.77 4.47 4.78
N PHE A 125 -14.85 4.29 3.84
CA PHE A 125 -13.58 3.60 4.06
C PHE A 125 -12.66 4.40 4.96
N SER A 126 -12.52 5.71 4.72
CA SER A 126 -11.73 6.58 5.60
C SER A 126 -12.31 6.65 7.00
N ALA A 127 -13.63 6.68 7.14
CA ALA A 127 -14.28 6.65 8.43
C ALA A 127 -14.08 5.31 9.15
N LEU A 128 -14.11 4.18 8.43
CA LEU A 128 -13.76 2.86 8.98
C LEU A 128 -12.32 2.84 9.52
N VAL A 129 -11.35 3.35 8.77
CA VAL A 129 -9.95 3.48 9.25
C VAL A 129 -9.90 4.25 10.56
N ASN A 130 -10.53 5.43 10.61
CA ASN A 130 -10.52 6.28 11.81
C ASN A 130 -11.15 5.58 13.02
N ILE A 131 -12.28 4.90 12.82
CA ILE A 131 -12.96 4.13 13.87
C ILE A 131 -12.04 3.02 14.40
N MET A 132 -11.41 2.26 13.52
CA MET A 132 -10.55 1.15 13.92
C MET A 132 -9.30 1.65 14.65
N VAL A 133 -8.68 2.75 14.20
CA VAL A 133 -7.58 3.38 14.94
C VAL A 133 -8.03 3.83 16.32
N GLU A 134 -9.10 4.61 16.43
CA GLU A 134 -9.60 5.12 17.71
C GLU A 134 -9.90 4.00 18.69
N ARG A 135 -10.58 2.96 18.20
CA ARG A 135 -11.00 1.82 19.01
C ARG A 135 -9.82 1.10 19.65
N HIS A 136 -8.72 0.96 18.91
CA HIS A 136 -7.58 0.14 19.31
C HIS A 136 -6.40 0.94 19.84
N ALA A 137 -6.39 2.28 19.69
CA ALA A 137 -5.33 3.16 20.17
C ALA A 137 -5.31 3.34 21.70
N GLN A 138 -6.28 2.78 22.43
CA GLN A 138 -6.36 2.85 23.91
C GLN A 138 -6.33 4.28 24.47
N GLY A 139 -6.90 5.23 23.73
CA GLY A 139 -6.93 6.64 24.12
C GLY A 139 -5.61 7.40 23.94
N LEU A 140 -4.60 6.77 23.33
CA LEU A 140 -3.36 7.45 22.98
C LEU A 140 -3.58 8.51 21.87
N PRO A 141 -2.71 9.53 21.79
CA PRO A 141 -2.82 10.56 20.76
C PRO A 141 -2.78 9.99 19.35
N CYS A 142 -3.52 10.61 18.44
CA CYS A 142 -3.55 10.24 17.03
C CYS A 142 -3.96 11.45 16.18
N ASP A 143 -3.26 11.69 15.07
CA ASP A 143 -3.61 12.69 14.08
C ASP A 143 -4.40 12.03 12.93
N TYR A 144 -5.73 12.17 12.91
CA TYR A 144 -6.62 11.57 11.90
C TYR A 144 -6.78 12.39 10.59
N ASP A 145 -6.38 13.66 10.61
CA ASP A 145 -6.29 14.56 9.45
C ASP A 145 -5.25 15.64 9.81
N PRO A 146 -3.94 15.32 9.75
CA PRO A 146 -2.91 16.15 10.35
C PRO A 146 -2.75 17.53 9.69
N ARG A 147 -3.07 17.62 8.38
CA ARG A 147 -2.91 18.82 7.53
C ARG A 147 -1.53 19.49 7.59
N ARG A 148 -0.50 18.74 7.99
CA ARG A 148 0.88 19.17 8.13
C ARG A 148 1.84 18.07 7.67
N MET A 149 3.09 18.46 7.40
CA MET A 149 4.12 17.50 6.98
C MET A 149 4.59 16.67 8.16
N THR A 150 4.92 15.42 7.89
CA THR A 150 5.56 14.53 8.86
C THR A 150 7.01 14.97 9.06
N THR A 151 7.40 15.17 10.32
CA THR A 151 8.75 15.63 10.69
C THR A 151 9.38 14.66 11.68
N ILE A 152 10.60 14.23 11.36
CA ILE A 152 11.46 13.45 12.25
C ILE A 152 12.51 14.40 12.79
N THR A 153 12.75 14.34 14.09
CA THR A 153 13.67 15.23 14.80
C THR A 153 14.79 14.45 15.48
N ARG A 154 15.95 15.09 15.63
CA ARG A 154 17.05 14.62 16.48
C ARG A 154 17.45 15.77 17.40
N SER A 155 17.54 15.51 18.70
CA SER A 155 17.82 16.56 19.71
C SER A 155 16.87 17.76 19.62
N ARG A 156 15.60 17.51 19.28
CA ARG A 156 14.53 18.51 19.06
C ARG A 156 14.73 19.43 17.85
N ALA A 157 15.77 19.23 17.04
CA ALA A 157 15.92 19.89 15.75
C ALA A 157 15.36 18.99 14.62
N PRO A 158 14.77 19.56 13.55
CA PRO A 158 14.38 18.78 12.37
C PRO A 158 15.58 18.04 11.77
N LEU A 159 15.46 16.71 11.64
CA LEU A 159 16.41 15.87 10.92
C LEU A 159 15.90 15.62 9.49
N ARG A 160 14.61 15.29 9.37
CA ARG A 160 13.93 15.09 8.09
C ARG A 160 12.51 15.62 8.17
N THR A 161 12.04 16.23 7.10
CA THR A 161 10.63 16.56 6.89
C THR A 161 10.21 15.96 5.56
N MET A 162 9.17 15.12 5.58
CA MET A 162 8.65 14.48 4.37
C MET A 162 8.12 15.52 3.40
N SER A 163 8.22 15.22 2.10
CA SER A 163 7.86 16.13 1.02
C SER A 163 6.36 16.42 0.91
N ARG A 164 5.51 15.57 1.50
CA ARG A 164 4.06 15.70 1.46
C ARG A 164 3.39 15.44 2.81
N ARG A 165 2.09 15.74 2.83
CA ARG A 165 1.19 15.45 3.95
C ARG A 165 0.63 14.04 3.78
N VAL A 166 0.37 13.40 4.92
CA VAL A 166 -0.28 12.10 5.00
C VAL A 166 -1.72 12.21 5.47
N ASP A 167 -2.52 11.18 5.23
CA ASP A 167 -3.91 11.14 5.68
C ASP A 167 -4.02 10.92 7.19
N GLY A 168 -3.05 10.24 7.81
CA GLY A 168 -2.97 10.17 9.27
C GLY A 168 -1.62 9.72 9.82
N ALA A 169 -1.43 9.95 11.11
CA ALA A 169 -0.21 9.61 11.83
C ALA A 169 -0.49 9.24 13.29
N PHE A 170 0.29 8.28 13.80
CA PHE A 170 0.26 7.84 15.18
C PHE A 170 1.66 7.92 15.81
N PRO A 171 1.82 8.48 17.02
CA PRO A 171 0.81 9.22 17.79
C PRO A 171 0.60 10.65 17.26
N SER A 172 1.56 11.16 16.48
CA SER A 172 1.54 12.50 15.89
C SER A 172 2.44 12.53 14.65
N THR A 173 2.27 13.55 13.82
CA THR A 173 3.16 13.86 12.68
C THR A 173 4.58 14.28 13.06
N VAL A 174 4.87 14.57 14.32
CA VAL A 174 6.26 14.80 14.79
C VAL A 174 6.76 13.53 15.51
N ASN A 175 7.84 12.95 15.01
CA ASN A 175 8.40 11.65 15.45
C ASN A 175 7.35 10.52 15.48
N PRO A 176 6.62 10.26 14.39
CA PRO A 176 5.60 9.21 14.36
C PRO A 176 6.19 7.82 14.65
N ILE A 177 5.34 6.94 15.13
CA ILE A 177 5.52 5.48 15.08
C ILE A 177 5.03 4.98 13.73
N ALA A 178 3.87 5.47 13.30
CA ALA A 178 3.22 5.07 12.06
C ALA A 178 2.62 6.27 11.32
N ILE A 179 2.60 6.17 10.00
CA ILE A 179 1.88 7.07 9.09
C ILE A 179 1.10 6.25 8.07
N TRP A 180 0.01 6.79 7.54
CA TRP A 180 -0.80 6.09 6.55
C TRP A 180 -1.48 6.98 5.52
N GLU A 181 -1.83 6.35 4.42
CA GLU A 181 -2.60 6.89 3.30
C GLU A 181 -3.88 6.09 3.09
N ILE A 182 -4.94 6.79 2.66
CA ILE A 182 -6.24 6.19 2.38
C ILE A 182 -6.66 6.56 0.95
N LYS A 183 -6.76 5.55 0.09
CA LYS A 183 -7.18 5.73 -1.31
C LYS A 183 -8.55 5.06 -1.52
N GLU A 184 -9.60 5.86 -1.32
CA GLU A 184 -11.00 5.47 -1.50
C GLU A 184 -11.56 5.95 -2.86
N TYR A 185 -12.06 5.03 -3.69
CA TYR A 185 -12.61 5.36 -5.00
C TYR A 185 -13.91 4.61 -5.34
N TYR A 186 -15.01 4.94 -4.66
CA TYR A 186 -16.34 4.35 -4.93
C TYR A 186 -17.16 5.05 -6.02
N TYR A 187 -16.96 6.36 -6.18
CA TYR A 187 -17.82 7.20 -7.03
C TYR A 187 -17.10 7.75 -8.26
N THR A 188 -15.85 7.33 -8.50
CA THR A 188 -15.12 7.74 -9.69
C THR A 188 -15.73 7.06 -10.91
N THR A 189 -16.00 7.86 -11.94
CA THR A 189 -16.53 7.35 -13.23
C THR A 189 -15.42 7.24 -14.28
N THR A 190 -14.28 7.87 -14.02
CA THR A 190 -13.11 7.82 -14.88
C THR A 190 -11.94 7.24 -14.12
N PHE A 191 -11.27 6.31 -14.78
CA PHE A 191 -9.97 5.83 -14.37
C PHE A 191 -8.90 6.78 -14.94
N GLY A 192 -7.94 7.25 -14.13
CA GLY A 192 -7.04 8.30 -14.57
C GLY A 192 -5.98 8.72 -13.56
N SER A 193 -5.36 9.88 -13.83
CA SER A 193 -4.13 10.36 -13.17
C SER A 193 -4.21 10.32 -11.64
N ARG A 194 -5.35 10.68 -11.04
CA ARG A 194 -5.50 10.71 -9.57
C ARG A 194 -5.25 9.37 -8.88
N ILE A 195 -5.53 8.26 -9.55
CA ILE A 195 -5.29 6.92 -8.99
C ILE A 195 -3.80 6.58 -9.09
N ALA A 196 -3.16 7.00 -10.20
CA ALA A 196 -1.73 6.89 -10.38
C ALA A 196 -0.97 7.76 -9.36
N ASP A 197 -1.46 8.98 -9.10
CA ASP A 197 -0.89 9.91 -8.12
C ASP A 197 -0.82 9.23 -6.75
N GLY A 198 -1.90 8.59 -6.28
CA GLY A 198 -1.90 7.87 -5.01
C GLY A 198 -0.86 6.74 -4.91
N VAL A 199 -0.55 6.09 -6.03
CA VAL A 199 0.47 5.03 -6.09
C VAL A 199 1.88 5.63 -6.07
N TYR A 200 2.12 6.69 -6.84
CA TYR A 200 3.43 7.33 -6.92
C TYR A 200 3.77 8.15 -5.67
N GLU A 201 2.78 8.78 -5.05
CA GLU A 201 2.87 9.43 -3.74
C GLU A 201 3.31 8.43 -2.67
N THR A 202 2.68 7.25 -2.63
CA THR A 202 3.06 6.19 -1.68
C THR A 202 4.49 5.71 -1.95
N LEU A 203 4.87 5.56 -3.23
CA LEU A 203 6.22 5.16 -3.60
C LEU A 203 7.26 6.19 -3.13
N LEU A 204 6.99 7.49 -3.31
CA LEU A 204 7.87 8.58 -2.87
C LEU A 204 8.08 8.53 -1.36
N ASP A 205 7.00 8.46 -0.59
CA ASP A 205 7.06 8.39 0.87
C ASP A 205 7.87 7.21 1.37
N GLY A 206 7.66 6.05 0.75
CA GLY A 206 8.42 4.84 1.09
C GLY A 206 9.90 4.96 0.79
N MET A 207 10.29 5.70 -0.26
CA MET A 207 11.70 5.99 -0.54
C MET A 207 12.29 6.96 0.48
N GLU A 208 11.55 8.00 0.89
CA GLU A 208 12.01 8.92 1.94
C GLU A 208 12.20 8.21 3.29
N ILE A 209 11.31 7.25 3.62
CA ILE A 209 11.41 6.43 4.82
C ILE A 209 12.55 5.41 4.72
N GLU A 210 12.76 4.81 3.54
CA GLU A 210 13.92 3.94 3.30
C GLU A 210 15.22 4.70 3.51
N GLU A 211 15.36 5.89 2.94
CA GLU A 211 16.52 6.76 3.10
C GLU A 211 16.78 7.07 4.58
N LEU A 212 15.73 7.43 5.33
CA LEU A 212 15.83 7.68 6.76
C LEU A 212 16.31 6.44 7.54
N ARG A 213 15.80 5.26 7.17
CA ARG A 213 16.20 4.00 7.80
C ARG A 213 17.65 3.63 7.49
N GLU A 214 18.08 3.80 6.24
CA GLU A 214 19.43 3.43 5.79
C GLU A 214 20.52 4.37 6.29
N HIS A 215 20.21 5.67 6.44
CA HIS A 215 21.21 6.69 6.78
C HIS A 215 21.13 7.18 8.22
N GLU A 216 19.98 7.03 8.89
CA GLU A 216 19.77 7.61 10.23
C GLU A 216 19.32 6.59 11.29
N ASP A 217 19.14 5.31 10.91
CA ASP A 217 18.65 4.23 11.77
C ASP A 217 17.31 4.55 12.45
N ILE A 218 16.47 5.34 11.79
CA ILE A 218 15.14 5.69 12.27
C ILE A 218 14.10 5.03 11.38
N SER A 219 13.27 4.18 11.98
CA SER A 219 12.16 3.52 11.32
C SER A 219 10.82 4.17 11.69
N VAL A 220 10.03 4.48 10.67
CA VAL A 220 8.62 4.88 10.76
C VAL A 220 7.81 3.85 9.98
N LYS A 221 6.74 3.34 10.57
CA LYS A 221 5.85 2.40 9.90
C LYS A 221 5.00 3.12 8.85
N HIS A 222 4.96 2.58 7.64
CA HIS A 222 4.22 3.15 6.53
C HIS A 222 3.12 2.19 6.08
N TYR A 223 1.87 2.67 6.11
CA TYR A 223 0.71 1.87 5.71
C TYR A 223 -0.04 2.52 4.56
N LEU A 224 -0.61 1.67 3.70
CA LEU A 224 -1.52 2.11 2.66
C LEU A 224 -2.83 1.34 2.79
N MET A 225 -3.95 2.05 2.85
CA MET A 225 -5.28 1.45 2.77
C MET A 225 -5.93 1.84 1.44
N VAL A 226 -6.41 0.86 0.67
CA VAL A 226 -7.06 1.10 -0.62
C VAL A 226 -8.40 0.40 -0.73
N ASP A 227 -9.38 1.07 -1.32
CA ASP A 227 -10.65 0.43 -1.66
C ASP A 227 -11.38 1.08 -2.85
N GLY A 228 -12.32 0.32 -3.42
CA GLY A 228 -13.05 0.62 -4.64
C GLY A 228 -12.86 -0.49 -5.66
N TYR A 229 -13.67 -1.54 -5.57
CA TYR A 229 -13.59 -2.75 -6.40
C TYR A 229 -13.44 -2.44 -7.89
N ARG A 230 -14.37 -1.67 -8.47
CA ARG A 230 -14.30 -1.28 -9.88
C ARG A 230 -12.99 -0.57 -10.20
N THR A 231 -12.63 0.43 -9.40
CA THR A 231 -11.46 1.26 -9.64
C THR A 231 -10.17 0.45 -9.61
N TRP A 232 -9.96 -0.35 -8.57
CA TRP A 232 -8.71 -1.06 -8.37
C TRP A 232 -8.64 -2.39 -9.12
N TRP A 233 -9.75 -3.12 -9.17
CA TRP A 233 -9.80 -4.43 -9.80
C TRP A 233 -10.19 -4.35 -11.27
N GLU A 234 -11.34 -3.79 -11.64
CA GLU A 234 -11.79 -3.82 -13.04
C GLU A 234 -10.90 -2.95 -13.93
N ASP A 235 -10.62 -1.73 -13.48
CA ASP A 235 -9.89 -0.72 -14.24
C ASP A 235 -8.39 -0.66 -13.88
N GLY A 236 -8.04 -1.03 -12.64
CA GLY A 236 -6.77 -0.66 -12.00
C GLY A 236 -5.76 -1.77 -11.71
N LYS A 237 -5.92 -2.99 -12.26
CA LYS A 237 -5.04 -4.14 -11.93
C LYS A 237 -3.55 -3.84 -12.05
N SER A 238 -3.16 -3.03 -13.03
CA SER A 238 -1.76 -2.64 -13.20
C SER A 238 -1.20 -1.83 -12.02
N TYR A 239 -2.04 -1.08 -11.31
CA TYR A 239 -1.63 -0.35 -10.11
C TYR A 239 -1.66 -1.25 -8.89
N LEU A 240 -2.60 -2.19 -8.76
CA LEU A 240 -2.54 -3.24 -7.73
C LEU A 240 -1.23 -4.02 -7.81
N CYS A 241 -0.76 -4.36 -9.02
CA CYS A 241 0.55 -4.97 -9.21
C CYS A 241 1.69 -4.09 -8.67
N ARG A 242 1.63 -2.78 -8.90
CA ARG A 242 2.65 -1.85 -8.40
C ARG A 242 2.59 -1.67 -6.89
N LEU A 243 1.40 -1.71 -6.28
CA LEU A 243 1.22 -1.72 -4.83
C LEU A 243 1.83 -2.99 -4.22
N PHE A 244 1.58 -4.14 -4.84
CA PHE A 244 2.20 -5.40 -4.46
C PHE A 244 3.74 -5.32 -4.58
N ASP A 245 4.24 -4.74 -5.67
CA ASP A 245 5.67 -4.55 -5.87
C ASP A 245 6.29 -3.63 -4.80
N MET A 246 5.70 -2.48 -4.48
CA MET A 246 6.27 -1.57 -3.47
C MET A 246 6.20 -2.12 -2.04
N LEU A 247 5.18 -2.95 -1.73
CA LEU A 247 5.12 -3.70 -0.48
C LEU A 247 6.34 -4.60 -0.34
N HIS A 248 6.64 -5.40 -1.37
CA HIS A 248 7.79 -6.31 -1.33
C HIS A 248 9.14 -5.59 -1.50
N MET A 249 9.17 -4.41 -2.13
CA MET A 249 10.36 -3.54 -2.09
C MET A 249 10.67 -3.05 -0.67
N GLY A 250 9.72 -3.10 0.26
CA GLY A 250 9.87 -2.59 1.63
C GLY A 250 9.69 -1.08 1.75
N TYR A 251 8.95 -0.49 0.81
CA TYR A 251 8.55 0.93 0.81
C TYR A 251 7.26 1.17 1.60
N VAL A 252 6.44 0.14 1.76
CA VAL A 252 5.26 0.12 2.63
C VAL A 252 5.41 -1.11 3.53
N ASP A 253 5.09 -1.00 4.82
CA ASP A 253 5.14 -2.12 5.75
C ASP A 253 3.97 -3.07 5.53
N GLU A 254 2.75 -2.54 5.37
CA GLU A 254 1.55 -3.34 5.05
C GLU A 254 0.58 -2.53 4.17
N VAL A 255 -0.11 -3.23 3.25
CA VAL A 255 -1.19 -2.67 2.44
C VAL A 255 -2.49 -3.37 2.82
N LEU A 256 -3.56 -2.61 3.12
CA LEU A 256 -4.86 -3.14 3.47
C LEU A 256 -5.87 -2.88 2.34
N PHE A 257 -6.50 -3.95 1.87
CA PHE A 257 -7.46 -3.91 0.78
C PHE A 257 -8.88 -4.08 1.31
N GLY A 258 -9.70 -3.04 1.16
CA GLY A 258 -11.11 -3.03 1.57
C GLY A 258 -11.36 -3.61 2.96
N ARG A 259 -12.06 -4.75 3.04
CA ARG A 259 -12.46 -5.36 4.31
C ARG A 259 -11.31 -5.69 5.27
N GLU A 260 -10.08 -5.86 4.77
CA GLU A 260 -8.92 -6.07 5.64
C GLU A 260 -8.75 -4.96 6.67
N VAL A 261 -9.27 -3.75 6.43
CA VAL A 261 -9.18 -2.63 7.37
C VAL A 261 -9.83 -2.93 8.72
N VAL A 262 -10.92 -3.69 8.76
CA VAL A 262 -11.56 -4.05 10.05
C VAL A 262 -10.98 -5.33 10.64
N GLU A 263 -10.32 -6.15 9.82
CA GLU A 263 -9.74 -7.43 10.21
C GLU A 263 -8.36 -7.24 10.84
N GLU A 264 -7.51 -6.41 10.24
CA GLU A 264 -6.08 -6.30 10.60
C GLU A 264 -5.74 -5.09 11.46
N MET A 265 -6.52 -4.02 11.42
CA MET A 265 -6.26 -2.83 12.25
C MET A 265 -6.21 -3.10 13.76
N PRO A 266 -7.00 -4.02 14.35
CA PRO A 266 -6.84 -4.38 15.76
C PRO A 266 -5.42 -4.81 16.12
N ARG A 267 -4.80 -5.65 15.27
CA ARG A 267 -3.42 -6.10 15.45
C ARG A 267 -2.44 -4.95 15.22
N ILE A 268 -2.56 -4.28 14.08
CA ILE A 268 -1.63 -3.21 13.65
C ILE A 268 -1.56 -2.09 14.69
N VAL A 269 -2.72 -1.58 15.14
CA VAL A 269 -2.76 -0.50 16.12
C VAL A 269 -2.25 -0.98 17.48
N GLY A 270 -2.51 -2.25 17.85
CA GLY A 270 -1.93 -2.86 19.04
C GLY A 270 -0.40 -2.85 19.04
N GLU A 271 0.23 -3.13 17.90
CA GLU A 271 1.69 -3.03 17.73
C GLU A 271 2.19 -1.57 17.90
N TRP A 272 1.43 -0.59 17.42
CA TRP A 272 1.76 0.83 17.59
C TRP A 272 1.69 1.26 19.07
N VAL A 273 0.64 0.85 19.77
CA VAL A 273 0.45 1.11 21.21
C VAL A 273 1.60 0.52 22.02
N ALA A 274 1.99 -0.73 21.74
CA ALA A 274 3.14 -1.36 22.39
C ALA A 274 4.44 -0.57 22.15
N THR A 275 4.66 -0.12 20.92
CA THR A 275 5.83 0.70 20.56
C THR A 275 5.81 2.06 21.27
N TYR A 276 4.63 2.67 21.44
CA TYR A 276 4.48 3.95 22.15
C TYR A 276 4.87 3.83 23.62
N GLY A 277 4.44 2.75 24.27
CA GLY A 277 4.83 2.44 25.65
C GLY A 277 6.35 2.33 25.82
N LEU A 278 7.03 1.67 24.86
CA LEU A 278 8.48 1.53 24.88
C LEU A 278 9.24 2.85 24.66
N ARG A 279 8.71 3.78 23.86
CA ARG A 279 9.34 5.10 23.61
C ARG A 279 9.14 6.10 24.76
N SER A 280 8.19 5.85 25.64
CA SER A 280 7.80 6.76 26.74
C SER A 280 8.55 6.44 28.06
N HIS A 281 9.39 5.42 28.05
CA HIS A 281 10.26 4.99 29.14
C HIS A 281 11.73 5.05 28.70
#